data_AF-A0A0Q9WC47-F1
#
_entry.id   AF-A0A0Q9WC47-F1
#
_cell.length_a   1.000
_cell.length_b   1.000
_cell.length_c   1.000
_cell.angle_alpha   90.00
_cell.angle_beta   90.00
_cell.angle_gamma   90.00
#
_symmetry.space_group_name_H-M   'P 1'
#
loop_
_entity.id
_entity.type
_entity.pdbx_description
1 polymer ?
#
loop_
_entity_poly.entity_id
_entity_poly.type
_entity_poly.pdbx_seq_one_letter_code
_entity_poly.pdbx_strand_id
1 'polypeptide(L)'
;MHSSLRSGHIWNVDRDVTPVQEELMVPRQQACGKGPARSVSNAVESWMLLFDDEMLRMLLRLVNERIRKRRTSNAAERSVDLTELRSWLGLSYLCGVFRNAQYNGPLEELWTLELGNAIFRAAMSLTRFEFIANCLSYQSDSSWNDAQRLWQKLLINCRSYYGPSGWLCVDEQQSLDNVLLALCCDAKTLYMTNALLTKPELKPNKELMQLICDYKTTGRNVTLCSDFVSVNHCEQLLQCNLSSICTLPSTSLDYPKAWSGGTLKIGSKKLSQQSGVALLSCGLNSQLNALQTQLHTFQTCNQFLELSNRYSTALSLPASLAGAKPGLFLQLLHLMLNVAAVNAWILLRLSPTGDANMEQRDCQRQLGLFLTQQRLQRRLHRRSTNTSLVMRLQICEILGQSSQRLLSEASNDAKHSNGIGVISVANAMLPEGVTLVSRYGDRYRRCKPCARNKREIKARSRCQQCQVHRCGNHLISRCYECMGLETSQLPGGNIKDI
;
A
#
# COMPACT_ATOMS: atom_id res chain seq x y z
N MET A 1 -42.02 -37.40 -20.31
CA MET A 1 -41.04 -38.27 -19.62
C MET A 1 -40.63 -37.52 -18.35
N HIS A 2 -40.80 -38.14 -17.18
CA HIS A 2 -40.41 -37.55 -15.90
C HIS A 2 -39.01 -38.05 -15.55
N SER A 3 -38.10 -37.17 -15.14
CA SER A 3 -36.83 -37.57 -14.54
C SER A 3 -36.92 -37.33 -13.03
N SER A 4 -36.95 -38.40 -12.25
CA SER A 4 -36.93 -38.34 -10.79
C SER A 4 -35.50 -38.25 -10.26
N LEU A 5 -35.28 -37.37 -9.29
CA LEU A 5 -34.02 -37.24 -8.55
C LEU A 5 -34.06 -38.05 -7.25
N ARG A 6 -32.89 -38.37 -6.70
CA ARG A 6 -32.78 -38.94 -5.33
C ARG A 6 -33.18 -37.93 -4.23
N SER A 7 -33.19 -36.63 -4.53
CA SER A 7 -33.68 -35.56 -3.64
C SER A 7 -35.22 -35.42 -3.64
N GLY A 8 -35.96 -36.31 -4.33
CA GLY A 8 -37.42 -36.31 -4.37
C GLY A 8 -38.04 -35.30 -5.34
N HIS A 9 -37.22 -34.52 -6.06
CA HIS A 9 -37.70 -33.54 -7.04
C HIS A 9 -37.98 -34.21 -8.40
N ILE A 10 -39.11 -33.86 -9.03
CA ILE A 10 -39.56 -34.43 -10.31
C ILE A 10 -39.53 -33.33 -11.37
N TRP A 11 -38.61 -33.45 -12.34
CA TRP A 11 -38.52 -32.50 -13.45
C TRP A 11 -39.47 -32.88 -14.59
N ASN A 12 -40.13 -31.87 -15.16
CA ASN A 12 -41.00 -32.01 -16.32
C ASN A 12 -40.29 -31.51 -17.58
N VAL A 13 -40.39 -32.28 -18.65
CA VAL A 13 -40.00 -31.87 -20.00
C VAL A 13 -41.05 -30.89 -20.53
N ASP A 14 -40.60 -29.78 -21.11
CA ASP A 14 -41.45 -28.68 -21.60
C ASP A 14 -42.57 -29.23 -22.51
N ARG A 15 -43.78 -29.33 -21.95
CA ARG A 15 -45.06 -29.43 -22.66
C ARG A 15 -45.86 -28.28 -22.12
N ASP A 16 -46.06 -27.23 -22.92
CA ASP A 16 -46.81 -26.00 -22.63
C ASP A 16 -47.68 -26.08 -21.35
N VAL A 17 -47.04 -25.89 -20.19
CA VAL A 17 -47.75 -25.72 -18.93
C VAL A 17 -47.99 -24.23 -18.82
N THR A 18 -49.26 -23.86 -18.80
CA THR A 18 -49.73 -22.49 -18.53
C THR A 18 -48.92 -21.86 -17.39
N PRO A 19 -48.44 -20.61 -17.55
CA PRO A 19 -47.53 -20.01 -16.59
C PRO A 19 -48.28 -19.72 -15.29
N VAL A 20 -48.06 -20.55 -14.26
CA VAL A 20 -48.35 -20.14 -12.90
C VAL A 20 -47.28 -19.11 -12.54
N GLN A 21 -47.69 -17.85 -12.42
CA GLN A 21 -46.82 -16.69 -12.31
C GLN A 21 -45.95 -16.76 -11.03
N GLU A 22 -44.67 -17.09 -11.18
CA GLU A 22 -43.63 -17.04 -10.13
C GLU A 22 -42.33 -16.37 -10.64
N GLU A 23 -42.38 -15.62 -11.75
CA GLU A 23 -41.21 -14.85 -12.22
C GLU A 23 -41.05 -13.57 -11.40
N LEU A 24 -39.83 -13.32 -10.91
CA LEU A 24 -39.52 -12.08 -10.22
C LEU A 24 -39.28 -10.94 -11.21
N MET A 25 -39.45 -9.71 -10.71
CA MET A 25 -39.11 -8.50 -11.47
C MET A 25 -37.62 -8.45 -11.79
N VAL A 26 -37.29 -7.87 -12.95
CA VAL A 26 -35.89 -7.65 -13.33
C VAL A 26 -35.19 -6.79 -12.27
N PRO A 27 -34.00 -7.18 -11.77
CA PRO A 27 -33.24 -6.36 -10.83
C PRO A 27 -32.83 -5.02 -11.48
N ARG A 28 -33.34 -3.90 -10.94
CA ARG A 28 -33.09 -2.53 -11.45
C ARG A 28 -32.23 -1.67 -10.53
N GLN A 29 -31.87 -2.20 -9.36
CA GLN A 29 -31.12 -1.46 -8.35
C GLN A 29 -29.72 -1.13 -8.87
N GLN A 30 -29.31 0.12 -8.67
CA GLN A 30 -27.96 0.58 -8.99
C GLN A 30 -27.09 0.59 -7.74
N ALA A 31 -25.81 0.31 -7.93
CA ALA A 31 -24.80 0.45 -6.89
C ALA A 31 -24.69 1.92 -6.44
N CYS A 32 -24.60 2.16 -5.14
CA CYS A 32 -24.42 3.52 -4.61
C CYS A 32 -23.75 3.55 -3.24
N GLY A 33 -23.09 4.67 -2.93
CA GLY A 33 -22.68 5.02 -1.58
C GLY A 33 -23.88 5.41 -0.71
N LYS A 34 -23.86 5.01 0.57
CA LYS A 34 -24.88 5.34 1.57
C LYS A 34 -24.31 6.29 2.63
N GLY A 35 -25.16 7.18 3.12
CA GLY A 35 -24.80 8.12 4.20
C GLY A 35 -23.52 8.91 3.88
N PRO A 36 -22.54 8.95 4.80
CA PRO A 36 -21.27 9.65 4.61
C PRO A 36 -20.49 9.25 3.35
N ALA A 37 -20.68 8.04 2.81
CA ALA A 37 -20.00 7.62 1.58
C ALA A 37 -20.44 8.38 0.33
N ARG A 38 -21.51 9.18 0.40
CA ARG A 38 -21.93 10.05 -0.72
C ARG A 38 -21.14 11.35 -0.80
N SER A 39 -20.43 11.71 0.26
CA SER A 39 -19.69 12.98 0.36
C SER A 39 -18.18 12.80 0.42
N VAL A 40 -17.68 11.56 0.36
CA VAL A 40 -16.23 11.30 0.40
C VAL A 40 -15.57 11.85 -0.86
N SER A 41 -14.50 12.60 -0.66
CA SER A 41 -13.78 13.33 -1.71
C SER A 41 -12.38 12.79 -1.97
N ASN A 42 -11.84 12.01 -1.04
CA ASN A 42 -10.49 11.47 -1.12
C ASN A 42 -10.39 10.05 -0.52
N ALA A 43 -9.28 9.37 -0.83
CA ALA A 43 -9.03 7.99 -0.45
C ALA A 43 -9.07 7.73 1.07
N VAL A 44 -8.70 8.74 1.87
CA VAL A 44 -8.62 8.61 3.33
C VAL A 44 -10.01 8.67 3.93
N GLU A 45 -10.83 9.63 3.49
CA GLU A 45 -12.22 9.75 3.93
C GLU A 45 -12.99 8.46 3.67
N SER A 46 -12.88 7.89 2.47
CA SER A 46 -13.56 6.62 2.15
C SER A 46 -12.98 5.44 2.94
N TRP A 47 -11.67 5.39 3.16
CA TRP A 47 -11.03 4.34 3.95
C TRP A 47 -11.40 4.41 5.43
N MET A 48 -11.50 5.61 6.01
CA MET A 48 -11.89 5.82 7.41
C MET A 48 -13.34 5.41 7.70
N LEU A 49 -14.21 5.36 6.68
CA LEU A 49 -15.54 4.76 6.83
C LEU A 49 -15.46 3.25 7.06
N LEU A 50 -14.47 2.58 6.49
CA LEU A 50 -14.34 1.13 6.54
C LEU A 50 -13.46 0.67 7.70
N PHE A 51 -12.29 1.28 7.86
CA PHE A 51 -11.34 1.01 8.93
C PHE A 51 -11.25 2.23 9.86
N ASP A 52 -12.20 2.29 10.80
CA ASP A 52 -12.43 3.47 11.64
C ASP A 52 -11.44 3.62 12.81
N ASP A 53 -11.59 4.72 13.56
CA ASP A 53 -10.73 5.04 14.71
C ASP A 53 -10.85 4.00 15.85
N GLU A 54 -12.01 3.35 16.01
CA GLU A 54 -12.19 2.31 17.01
C GLU A 54 -11.40 1.04 16.64
N MET A 55 -11.44 0.62 15.37
CA MET A 55 -10.60 -0.47 14.86
C MET A 55 -9.11 -0.16 15.04
N LEU A 56 -8.69 1.08 14.75
CA LEU A 56 -7.31 1.52 14.99
C LEU A 56 -6.93 1.44 16.48
N ARG A 57 -7.84 1.82 17.39
CA ARG A 57 -7.61 1.71 18.84
C ARG A 57 -7.59 0.25 19.32
N MET A 58 -8.37 -0.64 18.72
CA MET A 58 -8.30 -2.08 18.99
C MET A 58 -6.93 -2.62 18.60
N LEU A 59 -6.47 -2.33 17.38
CA LEU A 59 -5.14 -2.73 16.90
C LEU A 59 -4.03 -2.17 17.78
N LEU A 60 -4.12 -0.89 18.17
CA LEU A 60 -3.16 -0.25 19.07
C LEU A 60 -3.07 -0.93 20.44
N ARG A 61 -4.22 -1.34 20.99
CA ARG A 61 -4.27 -2.08 22.26
C ARG A 61 -3.56 -3.43 22.14
N LEU A 62 -3.84 -4.19 21.08
CA LEU A 62 -3.22 -5.49 20.83
C LEU A 62 -1.69 -5.40 20.71
N VAL A 63 -1.20 -4.45 19.90
CA VAL A 63 0.24 -4.21 19.74
C VAL A 63 0.89 -3.86 21.08
N ASN A 64 0.32 -2.91 21.82
CA ASN A 64 0.90 -2.45 23.08
C ASN A 64 0.81 -3.49 24.20
N GLU A 65 -0.25 -4.30 24.25
CA GLU A 65 -0.32 -5.44 25.16
C GLU A 65 0.81 -6.42 24.88
N ARG A 66 1.09 -6.70 23.60
CA ARG A 66 2.18 -7.59 23.24
C ARG A 66 3.56 -7.01 23.58
N ILE A 67 3.76 -5.71 23.35
CA ILE A 67 4.98 -5.01 23.77
C ILE A 67 5.17 -5.11 25.28
N ARG A 68 4.11 -4.91 26.09
CA ARG A 68 4.19 -5.06 27.55
C ARG A 68 4.59 -6.48 27.98
N LYS A 69 4.07 -7.51 27.30
CA LYS A 69 4.44 -8.91 27.56
C LYS A 69 5.88 -9.25 27.15
N ARG A 70 6.49 -8.50 26.22
CA ARG A 70 7.92 -8.65 25.83
C ARG A 70 8.86 -7.81 26.68
N ARG A 71 8.41 -6.64 27.15
CA ARG A 71 9.15 -5.72 28.02
C ARG A 71 9.66 -6.36 29.31
N THR A 72 8.98 -7.39 29.81
CA THR A 72 9.46 -8.20 30.95
C THR A 72 10.84 -8.82 30.69
N SER A 73 11.23 -8.97 29.43
CA SER A 73 12.56 -9.43 29.00
C SER A 73 13.48 -8.32 28.47
N ASN A 74 12.96 -7.15 28.07
CA ASN A 74 13.77 -6.04 27.56
C ASN A 74 13.11 -4.67 27.85
N ALA A 75 13.56 -4.00 28.91
CA ALA A 75 12.95 -2.76 29.41
C ALA A 75 13.02 -1.56 28.42
N ALA A 76 13.88 -1.64 27.40
CA ALA A 76 14.10 -0.54 26.45
C ALA A 76 13.01 -0.41 25.36
N GLU A 77 12.18 -1.44 25.14
CA GLU A 77 11.19 -1.42 24.05
C GLU A 77 10.08 -0.40 24.31
N ARG A 78 9.91 0.66 23.52
CA ARG A 78 8.84 1.65 23.76
C ARG A 78 7.46 1.22 23.22
N SER A 79 6.39 1.68 23.90
CA SER A 79 5.02 1.57 23.40
C SER A 79 4.83 2.30 22.07
N VAL A 80 3.82 1.87 21.31
CA VAL A 80 3.38 2.48 20.06
C VAL A 80 2.25 3.46 20.37
N ASP A 81 2.27 4.63 19.75
CA ASP A 81 1.14 5.57 19.78
C ASP A 81 0.33 5.48 18.48
N LEU A 82 -0.84 6.10 18.46
CA LEU A 82 -1.74 6.02 17.32
C LEU A 82 -1.14 6.60 16.02
N THR A 83 -0.28 7.62 16.14
CA THR A 83 0.42 8.22 14.99
C THR A 83 1.50 7.30 14.44
N GLU A 84 2.25 6.60 15.29
CA GLU A 84 3.21 5.58 14.88
C GLU A 84 2.51 4.38 14.25
N LEU A 85 1.37 3.93 14.81
CA LEU A 85 0.57 2.85 14.23
C LEU A 85 0.00 3.23 12.85
N ARG A 86 -0.58 4.43 12.71
CA ARG A 86 -1.05 4.93 11.41
C ARG A 86 0.09 4.97 10.40
N SER A 87 1.26 5.46 10.82
CA SER A 87 2.44 5.47 9.96
C SER A 87 2.88 4.06 9.57
N TRP A 88 2.79 3.07 10.46
CA TRP A 88 3.10 1.67 10.13
C TRP A 88 2.14 1.15 9.06
N LEU A 89 0.82 1.34 9.24
CA LEU A 89 -0.20 0.98 8.24
C LEU A 89 0.03 1.68 6.90
N GLY A 90 0.36 2.97 6.93
CA GLY A 90 0.66 3.75 5.72
C GLY A 90 1.86 3.19 4.96
N LEU A 91 2.94 2.81 5.66
CA LEU A 91 4.06 2.12 5.05
C LEU A 91 3.68 0.74 4.51
N SER A 92 2.82 -0.02 5.19
CA SER A 92 2.35 -1.33 4.70
C SER A 92 1.56 -1.20 3.39
N TYR A 93 0.73 -0.17 3.24
CA TYR A 93 0.06 0.14 1.97
C TYR A 93 1.05 0.53 0.87
N LEU A 94 2.07 1.33 1.21
CA LEU A 94 3.12 1.73 0.27
C LEU A 94 3.98 0.53 -0.15
N CYS A 95 4.27 -0.42 0.76
CA CYS A 95 4.93 -1.68 0.39
C CYS A 95 4.11 -2.41 -0.68
N GLY A 96 2.79 -2.50 -0.50
CA GLY A 96 1.88 -3.08 -1.49
C GLY A 96 1.95 -2.40 -2.86
N VAL A 97 2.13 -1.08 -2.90
CA VAL A 97 2.24 -0.30 -4.15
C VAL A 97 3.61 -0.43 -4.80
N PHE A 98 4.69 -0.26 -4.03
CA PHE A 98 6.06 -0.22 -4.56
C PHE A 98 6.64 -1.60 -4.84
N ARG A 99 6.13 -2.65 -4.19
CA ARG A 99 6.58 -4.04 -4.38
C ARG A 99 5.60 -4.88 -5.20
N ASN A 100 4.59 -4.27 -5.83
CA ASN A 100 3.71 -4.96 -6.78
C ASN A 100 4.42 -5.14 -8.13
N ALA A 101 5.38 -6.05 -8.15
CA ALA A 101 6.08 -6.51 -9.35
C ALA A 101 6.22 -8.03 -9.29
N GLN A 102 6.36 -8.68 -10.45
CA GLN A 102 6.55 -10.13 -10.55
C GLN A 102 7.74 -10.62 -9.71
N TYR A 103 8.80 -9.82 -9.67
CA TYR A 103 9.95 -10.02 -8.79
C TYR A 103 10.09 -8.78 -7.92
N ASN A 104 9.74 -8.90 -6.65
CA ASN A 104 10.02 -7.85 -5.68
C ASN A 104 11.34 -8.14 -4.98
N GLY A 105 12.21 -7.13 -4.94
CA GLY A 105 13.46 -7.20 -4.18
C GLY A 105 13.21 -7.36 -2.67
N PRO A 106 14.27 -7.55 -1.87
CA PRO A 106 14.19 -7.65 -0.42
C PRO A 106 13.46 -6.46 0.21
N LEU A 107 12.73 -6.68 1.31
CA LEU A 107 11.96 -5.61 1.98
C LEU A 107 12.87 -4.46 2.41
N GLU A 108 14.07 -4.80 2.85
CA GLU A 108 15.11 -3.92 3.37
C GLU A 108 15.57 -2.90 2.32
N GLU A 109 15.44 -3.23 1.04
CA GLU A 109 15.78 -2.35 -0.09
C GLU A 109 14.98 -1.05 -0.03
N LEU A 110 13.71 -1.10 0.37
CA LEU A 110 12.85 0.08 0.53
C LEU A 110 13.40 1.08 1.58
N TRP A 111 14.23 0.60 2.51
CA TRP A 111 14.88 1.42 3.53
C TRP A 111 16.32 1.83 3.16
N THR A 112 16.86 1.44 2.00
CA THR A 112 18.21 1.84 1.57
C THR A 112 18.23 3.23 0.94
N LEU A 113 19.32 3.98 1.11
CA LEU A 113 19.45 5.34 0.54
C LEU A 113 19.42 5.35 -0.99
N GLU A 114 19.93 4.30 -1.63
CA GLU A 114 20.17 4.23 -3.07
C GLU A 114 18.91 3.83 -3.85
N LEU A 115 18.20 2.80 -3.39
CA LEU A 115 17.09 2.17 -4.11
C LEU A 115 15.73 2.45 -3.45
N GLY A 116 15.73 2.77 -2.15
CA GLY A 116 14.52 2.91 -1.35
C GLY A 116 13.91 4.32 -1.38
N ASN A 117 12.59 4.40 -1.51
CA ASN A 117 11.86 5.66 -1.42
C ASN A 117 12.07 6.31 -0.04
N ALA A 118 12.41 7.61 -0.03
CA ALA A 118 12.76 8.34 1.19
C ALA A 118 11.66 8.29 2.27
N ILE A 119 10.39 8.11 1.88
CA ILE A 119 9.24 7.99 2.79
C ILE A 119 9.43 6.92 3.85
N PHE A 120 10.02 5.77 3.52
CA PHE A 120 10.18 4.66 4.45
C PHE A 120 11.09 5.04 5.62
N ARG A 121 12.31 5.52 5.31
CA ARG A 121 13.28 6.01 6.31
C ARG A 121 12.79 7.25 7.07
N ALA A 122 12.13 8.16 6.35
CA ALA A 122 11.59 9.40 6.91
C ALA A 122 10.43 9.13 7.88
N ALA A 123 9.66 8.06 7.70
CA ALA A 123 8.57 7.68 8.59
C ALA A 123 9.05 6.90 9.84
N MET A 124 9.79 5.80 9.65
CA MET A 124 10.36 5.00 10.74
C MET A 124 11.55 4.14 10.28
N SER A 125 12.38 3.68 11.23
CA SER A 125 13.45 2.72 10.90
C SER A 125 12.87 1.35 10.50
N LEU A 126 13.60 0.61 9.67
CA LEU A 126 13.27 -0.77 9.32
C LEU A 126 13.11 -1.62 10.59
N THR A 127 14.06 -1.52 11.51
CA THR A 127 14.03 -2.25 12.79
C THR A 127 12.75 -1.99 13.59
N ARG A 128 12.23 -0.76 13.59
CA ARG A 128 10.97 -0.43 14.27
C ARG A 128 9.76 -0.93 13.50
N PHE A 129 9.81 -0.88 12.17
CA PHE A 129 8.75 -1.40 11.30
C PHE A 129 8.59 -2.92 11.47
N GLU A 130 9.70 -3.66 11.40
CA GLU A 130 9.75 -5.10 11.63
C GLU A 130 9.37 -5.48 13.05
N PHE A 131 9.79 -4.69 14.04
CA PHE A 131 9.39 -4.90 15.44
C PHE A 131 7.86 -4.89 15.60
N ILE A 132 7.17 -3.90 15.01
CA ILE A 132 5.71 -3.82 15.08
C ILE A 132 5.06 -5.01 14.34
N ALA A 133 5.57 -5.39 13.17
CA ALA A 133 5.10 -6.56 12.44
C ALA A 133 5.26 -7.85 13.27
N ASN A 134 6.41 -8.03 13.93
CA ASN A 134 6.68 -9.14 14.83
C ASN A 134 5.76 -9.18 16.05
N CYS A 135 5.35 -8.02 16.59
CA CYS A 135 4.35 -7.96 17.65
C CYS A 135 2.99 -8.46 17.17
N LEU A 136 2.58 -8.07 15.96
CA LEU A 136 1.31 -8.45 15.34
C LEU A 136 1.29 -9.91 14.85
N SER A 137 2.45 -10.46 14.50
CA SER A 137 2.63 -11.85 14.06
C SER A 137 2.68 -12.85 15.22
N TYR A 138 2.59 -12.40 16.46
CA TYR A 138 2.65 -13.32 17.59
C TYR A 138 1.38 -14.16 17.69
N GLN A 139 1.54 -15.49 17.72
CA GLN A 139 0.43 -16.42 17.90
C GLN A 139 0.07 -16.58 19.38
N SER A 140 -1.19 -16.31 19.71
CA SER A 140 -1.83 -16.58 21.01
C SER A 140 -3.16 -17.31 20.80
N ASP A 141 -3.70 -17.92 21.85
CA ASP A 141 -5.03 -18.54 21.82
C ASP A 141 -6.14 -17.52 21.49
N SER A 142 -5.93 -16.24 21.84
CA SER A 142 -6.87 -15.16 21.54
C SER A 142 -6.79 -14.64 20.11
N SER A 143 -5.74 -14.97 19.34
CA SER A 143 -5.44 -14.36 18.04
C SER A 143 -6.60 -14.47 17.05
N TRP A 144 -7.26 -15.62 17.01
CA TRP A 144 -8.46 -15.82 16.18
C TRP A 144 -9.63 -14.92 16.62
N ASN A 145 -9.92 -14.87 17.91
CA ASN A 145 -11.02 -14.07 18.46
C ASN A 145 -10.78 -12.57 18.26
N ASP A 146 -9.54 -12.11 18.41
CA ASP A 146 -9.16 -10.72 18.21
C ASP A 146 -9.27 -10.33 16.72
N ALA A 147 -8.84 -11.21 15.81
CA ALA A 147 -9.03 -11.03 14.37
C ALA A 147 -10.52 -11.05 14.00
N GLN A 148 -11.31 -11.98 14.54
CA GLN A 148 -12.74 -12.08 14.27
C GLN A 148 -13.49 -10.83 14.74
N ARG A 149 -13.13 -10.24 15.90
CA ARG A 149 -13.72 -8.98 16.37
C ARG A 149 -13.45 -7.82 15.42
N LEU A 150 -12.20 -7.68 14.93
CA LEU A 150 -11.86 -6.68 13.93
C LEU A 150 -12.61 -6.93 12.61
N TRP A 151 -12.67 -8.18 12.16
CA TRP A 151 -13.39 -8.58 10.95
C TRP A 151 -14.86 -8.20 11.01
N GLN A 152 -15.55 -8.54 12.10
CA GLN A 152 -16.98 -8.22 12.25
C GLN A 152 -17.23 -6.71 12.19
N LYS A 153 -16.33 -5.91 12.76
CA LYS A 153 -16.44 -4.45 12.69
C LYS A 153 -16.22 -3.91 11.27
N LEU A 154 -15.25 -4.46 10.53
CA LEU A 154 -15.06 -4.15 9.12
C LEU A 154 -16.31 -4.49 8.30
N LEU A 155 -16.93 -5.65 8.53
CA LEU A 155 -18.16 -6.07 7.84
C LEU A 155 -19.33 -5.14 8.12
N ILE A 156 -19.54 -4.76 9.38
CA ILE A 156 -20.57 -3.79 9.78
C ILE A 156 -20.38 -2.48 9.00
N ASN A 157 -19.14 -1.99 8.92
CA ASN A 157 -18.82 -0.79 8.17
C ASN A 157 -19.07 -0.98 6.65
N CYS A 158 -18.62 -2.10 6.07
CA CYS A 158 -18.83 -2.41 4.65
C CYS A 158 -20.32 -2.42 4.29
N ARG A 159 -21.16 -2.99 5.16
CA ARG A 159 -22.62 -3.06 5.02
C ARG A 159 -23.29 -1.71 5.26
N SER A 160 -22.75 -0.86 6.13
CA SER A 160 -23.35 0.43 6.49
C SER A 160 -23.25 1.47 5.37
N TYR A 161 -22.15 1.47 4.61
CA TYR A 161 -21.82 2.54 3.69
C TYR A 161 -22.05 2.22 2.21
N TYR A 162 -22.42 0.98 1.87
CA TYR A 162 -22.63 0.55 0.49
C TYR A 162 -24.04 -0.02 0.23
N GLY A 163 -24.64 0.38 -0.89
CA GLY A 163 -25.87 -0.17 -1.43
C GLY A 163 -25.57 -0.96 -2.71
N PRO A 164 -25.73 -2.30 -2.72
CA PRO A 164 -25.39 -3.11 -3.90
C PRO A 164 -26.38 -2.93 -5.05
N SER A 165 -25.90 -3.27 -6.25
CA SER A 165 -26.71 -3.33 -7.46
C SER A 165 -27.72 -4.49 -7.42
N GLY A 166 -28.44 -4.67 -8.51
CA GLY A 166 -29.37 -5.80 -8.69
C GLY A 166 -28.73 -7.19 -8.68
N TRP A 167 -27.41 -7.27 -8.82
CA TRP A 167 -26.67 -8.51 -9.11
C TRP A 167 -25.62 -8.78 -8.06
N LEU A 168 -25.79 -9.88 -7.32
CA LEU A 168 -24.88 -10.34 -6.29
C LEU A 168 -24.29 -11.70 -6.70
N CYS A 169 -23.12 -12.00 -6.17
CA CYS A 169 -22.48 -13.30 -6.28
C CYS A 169 -22.07 -13.77 -4.89
N VAL A 170 -22.32 -15.05 -4.61
CA VAL A 170 -21.90 -15.72 -3.37
C VAL A 170 -21.02 -16.89 -3.74
N ASP A 171 -19.85 -16.95 -3.11
CA ASP A 171 -18.85 -17.98 -3.38
C ASP A 171 -18.01 -18.27 -2.14
N GLU A 172 -17.43 -19.46 -2.08
CA GLU A 172 -16.48 -19.86 -1.05
C GLU A 172 -15.08 -19.93 -1.63
N GLN A 173 -14.14 -19.30 -0.95
CA GLN A 173 -12.76 -19.17 -1.40
C GLN A 173 -11.81 -19.59 -0.28
N GLN A 174 -10.78 -20.33 -0.63
CA GLN A 174 -9.72 -20.67 0.32
C GLN A 174 -8.79 -19.46 0.47
N SER A 175 -8.88 -18.76 1.60
CA SER A 175 -8.13 -17.52 1.81
C SER A 175 -6.77 -17.72 2.50
N LEU A 176 -6.68 -18.62 3.49
CA LEU A 176 -5.49 -18.87 4.31
C LEU A 176 -5.46 -20.34 4.75
N ASP A 177 -4.32 -20.80 5.29
CA ASP A 177 -4.19 -22.14 5.89
C ASP A 177 -5.29 -22.37 6.95
N ASN A 178 -6.16 -23.36 6.71
CA ASN A 178 -7.27 -23.75 7.60
C ASN A 178 -8.31 -22.64 7.90
N VAL A 179 -8.48 -21.67 7.00
CA VAL A 179 -9.55 -20.66 7.09
C VAL A 179 -10.28 -20.55 5.76
N LEU A 180 -11.58 -20.79 5.80
CA LEU A 180 -12.50 -20.60 4.68
C LEU A 180 -13.05 -19.18 4.71
N LEU A 181 -13.11 -18.56 3.54
CA LEU A 181 -13.66 -17.24 3.34
C LEU A 181 -14.85 -17.34 2.39
N ALA A 182 -16.06 -17.30 2.94
CA ALA A 182 -17.27 -17.18 2.15
C ALA A 182 -17.57 -15.69 1.91
N LEU A 183 -17.79 -15.32 0.65
CA LEU A 183 -17.96 -13.95 0.20
C LEU A 183 -19.34 -13.73 -0.38
N CYS A 184 -19.87 -12.53 -0.18
CA CYS A 184 -20.96 -11.96 -0.96
C CYS A 184 -20.46 -10.65 -1.57
N CYS A 185 -20.41 -10.60 -2.89
CA CYS A 185 -19.89 -9.46 -3.64
C CYS A 185 -20.94 -8.94 -4.63
N ASP A 186 -20.92 -7.64 -4.87
CA ASP A 186 -21.73 -7.00 -5.90
C ASP A 186 -21.08 -7.19 -7.28
N ALA A 187 -21.78 -7.83 -8.21
CA ALA A 187 -21.21 -8.19 -9.52
C ALA A 187 -20.88 -6.98 -10.39
N LYS A 188 -21.56 -5.85 -10.19
CA LYS A 188 -21.36 -4.65 -10.99
C LYS A 188 -20.09 -3.88 -10.62
N THR A 189 -19.78 -3.81 -9.33
CA THR A 189 -18.68 -2.98 -8.81
C THR A 189 -17.53 -3.78 -8.20
N LEU A 190 -17.74 -5.10 -8.02
CA LEU A 190 -16.88 -6.00 -7.28
C LEU A 190 -16.75 -5.67 -5.78
N TYR A 191 -17.65 -4.85 -5.23
CA TYR A 191 -17.61 -4.50 -3.80
C TYR A 191 -17.96 -5.72 -2.92
N MET A 192 -17.14 -6.01 -1.90
CA MET A 192 -17.48 -7.03 -0.91
C MET A 192 -18.53 -6.48 0.07
N THR A 193 -19.75 -6.99 -0.04
CA THR A 193 -20.88 -6.49 0.72
C THR A 193 -21.02 -7.18 2.07
N ASN A 194 -20.70 -8.47 2.14
CA ASN A 194 -20.71 -9.27 3.35
C ASN A 194 -19.77 -10.47 3.18
N ALA A 195 -19.31 -11.07 4.28
CA ALA A 195 -18.44 -12.22 4.24
C ALA A 195 -18.40 -12.96 5.58
N LEU A 196 -17.97 -14.21 5.56
CA LEU A 196 -17.79 -15.04 6.75
C LEU A 196 -16.39 -15.66 6.73
N LEU A 197 -15.70 -15.55 7.86
CA LEU A 197 -14.44 -16.23 8.11
C LEU A 197 -14.73 -17.40 9.06
N THR A 198 -14.51 -18.62 8.58
CA THR A 198 -14.81 -19.83 9.32
C THR A 198 -13.60 -20.77 9.31
N LYS A 199 -13.42 -21.51 10.41
CA LYS A 199 -12.55 -22.69 10.38
C LYS A 199 -13.36 -23.84 9.76
N PRO A 200 -12.74 -24.74 8.97
CA PRO A 200 -13.43 -25.87 8.35
C PRO A 200 -14.29 -26.70 9.33
N GLU A 201 -13.81 -26.87 10.56
CA GLU A 201 -14.48 -27.61 11.63
C GLU A 201 -15.75 -26.91 12.18
N LEU A 202 -15.90 -25.61 11.96
CA LEU A 202 -16.94 -24.75 12.52
C LEU A 202 -17.89 -24.20 11.44
N LYS A 203 -18.02 -24.88 10.29
CA LYS A 203 -18.85 -24.41 9.18
C LYS A 203 -20.33 -24.29 9.61
N PRO A 204 -20.96 -23.10 9.47
CA PRO A 204 -22.31 -22.88 9.97
C PRO A 204 -23.37 -23.49 9.04
N ASN A 205 -24.40 -24.12 9.61
CA ASN A 205 -25.49 -24.76 8.86
C ASN A 205 -26.33 -23.80 7.97
N LYS A 206 -26.24 -22.48 8.16
CA LYS A 206 -27.05 -21.46 7.45
C LYS A 206 -26.17 -20.35 6.87
N GLU A 207 -25.00 -20.69 6.36
CA GLU A 207 -23.99 -19.77 5.85
C GLU A 207 -24.54 -18.80 4.78
N LEU A 208 -25.23 -19.34 3.77
CA LEU A 208 -25.83 -18.54 2.69
C LEU A 208 -26.80 -17.47 3.25
N MET A 209 -27.66 -17.86 4.18
CA MET A 209 -28.67 -16.96 4.76
C MET A 209 -28.05 -15.84 5.61
N GLN A 210 -26.88 -16.08 6.20
CA GLN A 210 -26.11 -15.06 6.90
C GLN A 210 -25.45 -14.09 5.91
N LEU A 211 -24.91 -14.57 4.79
CA LEU A 211 -24.29 -13.74 3.75
C LEU A 211 -25.30 -12.79 3.10
N ILE A 212 -26.50 -13.27 2.80
CA ILE A 212 -27.54 -12.51 2.09
C ILE A 212 -28.55 -11.80 3.03
N CYS A 213 -28.29 -11.75 4.33
CA CYS A 213 -29.27 -11.31 5.33
C CYS A 213 -29.89 -9.93 5.06
N ASP A 214 -29.12 -8.99 4.51
CA ASP A 214 -29.57 -7.62 4.19
C ASP A 214 -30.41 -7.52 2.91
N TYR A 215 -30.47 -8.57 2.09
CA TYR A 215 -31.05 -8.51 0.75
C TYR A 215 -32.37 -9.25 0.64
N LYS A 216 -32.83 -9.89 1.72
CA LYS A 216 -34.16 -10.50 1.75
C LYS A 216 -35.21 -9.48 1.34
N THR A 217 -36.17 -9.90 0.53
CA THR A 217 -37.27 -9.09 -0.01
C THR A 217 -36.89 -8.03 -1.03
N THR A 218 -35.62 -7.95 -1.44
CA THR A 218 -35.17 -6.86 -2.33
C THR A 218 -35.33 -7.14 -3.82
N GLY A 219 -35.69 -8.37 -4.22
CA GLY A 219 -35.84 -8.72 -5.65
C GLY A 219 -34.52 -8.75 -6.42
N ARG A 220 -33.37 -8.84 -5.73
CA ARG A 220 -32.05 -8.99 -6.37
C ARG A 220 -31.86 -10.41 -6.89
N ASN A 221 -30.90 -10.57 -7.79
CA ASN A 221 -30.39 -11.86 -8.20
C ASN A 221 -29.12 -12.22 -7.42
N VAL A 222 -29.01 -13.49 -7.03
CA VAL A 222 -27.81 -14.05 -6.39
C VAL A 222 -27.28 -15.20 -7.24
N THR A 223 -26.08 -15.01 -7.78
CA THR A 223 -25.32 -16.08 -8.41
C THR A 223 -24.67 -16.94 -7.33
N LEU A 224 -24.90 -18.26 -7.36
CA LEU A 224 -24.34 -19.20 -6.40
C LEU A 224 -23.20 -19.99 -7.04
N CYS A 225 -22.08 -20.07 -6.33
CA CYS A 225 -20.87 -20.77 -6.74
C CYS A 225 -20.41 -21.78 -5.68
N SER A 226 -19.54 -22.70 -6.10
CA SER A 226 -18.88 -23.69 -5.23
C SER A 226 -19.87 -24.46 -4.32
N ASP A 227 -19.62 -24.48 -3.01
CA ASP A 227 -20.42 -25.18 -2.00
C ASP A 227 -21.84 -24.63 -1.82
N PHE A 228 -22.15 -23.46 -2.38
CA PHE A 228 -23.49 -22.88 -2.31
C PHE A 228 -24.44 -23.43 -3.37
N VAL A 229 -23.95 -24.16 -4.37
CA VAL A 229 -24.76 -24.68 -5.46
C VAL A 229 -25.63 -25.85 -4.98
N SER A 230 -26.91 -25.58 -4.70
CA SER A 230 -27.92 -26.61 -4.47
C SER A 230 -29.32 -26.14 -4.85
N VAL A 231 -30.22 -27.07 -5.17
CA VAL A 231 -31.64 -26.73 -5.45
C VAL A 231 -32.32 -26.17 -4.20
N ASN A 232 -32.03 -26.73 -3.02
CA ASN A 232 -32.57 -26.25 -1.74
C ASN A 232 -32.17 -24.78 -1.46
N HIS A 233 -30.92 -24.40 -1.70
CA HIS A 233 -30.51 -22.99 -1.58
C HIS A 233 -31.27 -22.07 -2.53
N CYS A 234 -31.52 -22.51 -3.77
CA CYS A 234 -32.32 -21.74 -4.72
C CYS A 234 -33.77 -21.57 -4.24
N GLU A 235 -34.36 -22.58 -3.59
CA GLU A 235 -35.69 -22.49 -2.99
C GLU A 235 -35.73 -21.52 -1.81
N GLN A 236 -34.73 -21.57 -0.93
CA GLN A 236 -34.61 -20.65 0.20
C GLN A 236 -34.49 -19.19 -0.25
N LEU A 237 -33.76 -18.94 -1.34
CA LEU A 237 -33.65 -17.61 -1.94
C LEU A 237 -34.99 -17.15 -2.53
N LEU A 238 -35.69 -18.03 -3.24
CA LEU A 238 -37.01 -17.71 -3.79
C LEU A 238 -38.03 -17.37 -2.69
N GLN A 239 -38.03 -18.12 -1.58
CA GLN A 239 -38.86 -17.81 -0.39
C GLN A 239 -38.53 -16.42 0.21
N CYS A 240 -37.31 -15.94 0.00
CA CYS A 240 -36.88 -14.61 0.42
C CYS A 240 -37.09 -13.54 -0.67
N ASN A 241 -37.85 -13.82 -1.75
CA ASN A 241 -38.04 -12.94 -2.89
C ASN A 241 -36.70 -12.49 -3.51
N LEU A 242 -35.82 -13.46 -3.73
CA LEU A 242 -34.55 -13.33 -4.44
C LEU A 242 -34.49 -14.36 -5.56
N SER A 243 -34.06 -13.93 -6.74
CA SER A 243 -33.80 -14.87 -7.84
C SER A 243 -32.40 -15.45 -7.69
N SER A 244 -32.17 -16.63 -8.23
CA SER A 244 -30.85 -17.26 -8.21
C SER A 244 -30.46 -17.87 -9.54
N ILE A 245 -29.16 -17.97 -9.74
CA ILE A 245 -28.58 -18.63 -10.90
C ILE A 245 -27.32 -19.39 -10.49
N CYS A 246 -27.13 -20.61 -11.00
CA CYS A 246 -25.94 -21.40 -10.75
C CYS A 246 -25.75 -22.50 -11.80
N THR A 247 -24.54 -23.04 -11.86
CA THR A 247 -24.17 -24.18 -12.70
C THR A 247 -24.06 -25.44 -11.85
N LEU A 248 -24.95 -26.40 -12.08
CA LEU A 248 -24.93 -27.73 -11.46
C LEU A 248 -24.02 -28.67 -12.25
N PRO A 249 -23.00 -29.27 -11.62
CA PRO A 249 -22.20 -30.29 -12.27
C PRO A 249 -22.98 -31.60 -12.43
N SER A 250 -22.61 -32.41 -13.41
CA SER A 250 -23.21 -33.74 -13.66
C SER A 250 -23.06 -34.73 -12.50
N THR A 251 -22.08 -34.49 -11.62
CA THR A 251 -21.84 -35.26 -10.39
C THR A 251 -22.77 -34.87 -9.23
N SER A 252 -23.48 -33.75 -9.33
CA SER A 252 -24.34 -33.27 -8.24
C SER A 252 -25.53 -34.21 -8.02
N LEU A 253 -25.95 -34.34 -6.76
CA LEU A 253 -27.13 -35.14 -6.40
C LEU A 253 -28.43 -34.61 -7.02
N ASP A 254 -28.43 -33.30 -7.33
CA ASP A 254 -29.54 -32.59 -7.95
C ASP A 254 -29.50 -32.63 -9.49
N TYR A 255 -28.50 -33.28 -10.10
CA TYR A 255 -28.42 -33.43 -11.56
C TYR A 255 -29.34 -34.56 -12.06
N PRO A 256 -30.26 -34.30 -13.01
CA PRO A 256 -31.18 -35.33 -13.51
C PRO A 256 -30.47 -36.45 -14.29
N LYS A 257 -30.53 -37.70 -13.78
CA LYS A 257 -29.80 -38.85 -14.35
C LYS A 257 -30.31 -39.33 -15.72
N ALA A 258 -31.60 -39.16 -16.00
CA ALA A 258 -32.25 -39.62 -17.24
C ALA A 258 -32.51 -38.48 -18.25
N TRP A 259 -31.74 -37.39 -18.16
CA TRP A 259 -31.94 -36.21 -18.97
C TRP A 259 -31.10 -36.27 -20.25
N SER A 260 -31.79 -36.36 -21.38
CA SER A 260 -31.21 -36.43 -22.74
C SER A 260 -31.00 -35.06 -23.40
N GLY A 261 -31.17 -33.97 -22.63
CA GLY A 261 -30.99 -32.59 -23.07
C GLY A 261 -32.28 -31.78 -23.21
N GLY A 262 -32.14 -30.52 -23.61
CA GLY A 262 -33.23 -29.55 -23.68
C GLY A 262 -33.41 -28.71 -22.40
N THR A 263 -34.60 -28.14 -22.20
CA THR A 263 -34.95 -27.36 -21.01
C THR A 263 -35.93 -28.16 -20.15
N LEU A 264 -35.65 -28.28 -18.85
CA LEU A 264 -36.57 -28.83 -17.86
C LEU A 264 -37.12 -27.71 -16.98
N LYS A 265 -38.37 -27.83 -16.54
CA LYS A 265 -39.02 -26.86 -15.65
C LYS A 265 -39.71 -27.52 -14.46
N ILE A 266 -39.66 -26.86 -13.31
CA ILE A 266 -40.46 -27.14 -12.11
C ILE A 266 -40.86 -25.80 -11.47
N GLY A 267 -42.11 -25.37 -11.68
CA GLY A 267 -42.55 -24.04 -11.23
C GLY A 267 -41.65 -22.93 -11.78
N SER A 268 -41.19 -22.03 -10.91
CA SER A 268 -40.17 -20.98 -11.18
C SER A 268 -38.74 -21.46 -11.43
N LYS A 269 -38.48 -22.77 -11.41
CA LYS A 269 -37.15 -23.34 -11.63
C LYS A 269 -37.01 -23.81 -13.07
N LYS A 270 -35.93 -23.40 -13.72
CA LYS A 270 -35.60 -23.78 -15.10
C LYS A 270 -34.18 -24.33 -15.13
N LEU A 271 -34.03 -25.53 -15.65
CA LEU A 271 -32.76 -26.20 -15.87
C LEU A 271 -32.50 -26.31 -17.38
N SER A 272 -31.32 -25.89 -17.83
CA SER A 272 -30.93 -25.96 -19.25
C SER A 272 -29.54 -26.55 -19.39
N GLN A 273 -29.33 -27.41 -20.39
CA GLN A 273 -28.06 -28.12 -20.55
C GLN A 273 -27.02 -27.27 -21.27
N GLN A 274 -25.78 -27.30 -20.80
CA GLN A 274 -24.63 -26.65 -21.44
C GLN A 274 -23.39 -27.54 -21.33
N SER A 275 -22.87 -28.07 -22.45
CA SER A 275 -21.54 -28.68 -22.55
C SER A 275 -21.08 -29.52 -21.34
N GLY A 276 -21.95 -30.40 -20.80
CA GLY A 276 -21.63 -31.28 -19.66
C GLY A 276 -21.99 -30.76 -18.26
N VAL A 277 -22.49 -29.52 -18.13
CA VAL A 277 -23.07 -28.92 -16.92
C VAL A 277 -24.52 -28.50 -17.15
N ALA A 278 -25.29 -28.32 -16.07
CA ALA A 278 -26.66 -27.82 -16.13
C ALA A 278 -26.75 -26.42 -15.55
N LEU A 279 -27.28 -25.46 -16.31
CA LEU A 279 -27.59 -24.14 -15.80
C LEU A 279 -28.96 -24.17 -15.11
N LEU A 280 -28.95 -23.97 -13.79
CA LEU A 280 -30.15 -23.80 -12.98
C LEU A 280 -30.43 -22.31 -12.78
N SER A 281 -31.66 -21.91 -13.07
CA SER A 281 -32.20 -20.59 -12.78
C SER A 281 -33.49 -20.74 -11.98
N CYS A 282 -33.65 -19.91 -10.94
CA CYS A 282 -34.79 -19.94 -10.04
C CYS A 282 -35.35 -18.52 -9.88
N GLY A 283 -36.63 -18.32 -10.22
CA GLY A 283 -37.30 -17.03 -10.12
C GLY A 283 -36.72 -15.94 -11.05
N LEU A 284 -35.85 -16.30 -11.99
CA LEU A 284 -35.25 -15.38 -12.94
C LEU A 284 -36.27 -15.00 -14.02
N ASN A 285 -36.36 -13.70 -14.32
CA ASN A 285 -37.27 -13.19 -15.34
C ASN A 285 -36.96 -13.77 -16.74
N SER A 286 -37.99 -14.19 -17.48
CA SER A 286 -37.86 -14.80 -18.81
C SER A 286 -37.22 -13.88 -19.86
N GLN A 287 -37.26 -12.56 -19.68
CA GLN A 287 -36.62 -11.59 -20.57
C GLN A 287 -35.08 -11.60 -20.45
N LEU A 288 -34.54 -12.18 -19.37
CA LEU A 288 -33.11 -12.19 -19.11
C LEU A 288 -32.47 -13.46 -19.68
N ASN A 289 -31.33 -13.28 -20.35
CA ASN A 289 -30.52 -14.40 -20.78
C ASN A 289 -29.74 -14.95 -19.58
N ALA A 290 -30.24 -16.05 -19.01
CA ALA A 290 -29.64 -16.74 -17.88
C ALA A 290 -28.16 -17.09 -18.15
N LEU A 291 -27.83 -17.60 -19.33
CA LEU A 291 -26.47 -17.98 -19.67
C LEU A 291 -25.52 -16.78 -19.66
N GLN A 292 -25.88 -15.70 -20.35
CA GLN A 292 -25.05 -14.50 -20.38
C GLN A 292 -24.89 -13.90 -18.98
N THR A 293 -25.99 -13.85 -18.21
CA THR A 293 -25.97 -13.38 -16.83
C THR A 293 -24.96 -14.18 -16.02
N GLN A 294 -25.04 -15.52 -16.09
CA GLN A 294 -24.12 -16.38 -15.34
C GLN A 294 -22.66 -16.16 -15.74
N LEU A 295 -22.37 -16.07 -17.05
CA LEU A 295 -21.01 -15.82 -17.53
C LEU A 295 -20.43 -14.48 -17.02
N HIS A 296 -21.27 -13.48 -16.78
CA HIS A 296 -20.83 -12.19 -16.26
C HIS A 296 -20.67 -12.17 -14.73
N THR A 297 -21.45 -12.96 -13.98
CA THR A 297 -21.50 -12.85 -12.52
C THR A 297 -20.68 -13.91 -11.79
N PHE A 298 -20.45 -15.09 -12.37
CA PHE A 298 -19.88 -16.24 -11.64
C PHE A 298 -18.45 -16.04 -11.10
N GLN A 299 -17.65 -15.18 -11.72
CA GLN A 299 -16.27 -14.91 -11.28
C GLN A 299 -16.15 -13.73 -10.32
N THR A 300 -17.26 -13.08 -9.95
CA THR A 300 -17.26 -11.84 -9.17
C THR A 300 -16.41 -11.95 -7.90
N CYS A 301 -16.62 -12.99 -7.09
CA CYS A 301 -15.88 -13.17 -5.83
C CYS A 301 -14.39 -13.42 -6.06
N ASN A 302 -14.02 -14.20 -7.07
CA ASN A 302 -12.62 -14.41 -7.44
C ASN A 302 -11.97 -13.11 -7.94
N GLN A 303 -12.65 -12.37 -8.82
CA GLN A 303 -12.18 -11.08 -9.32
C GLN A 303 -12.01 -10.06 -8.19
N PHE A 304 -12.91 -10.04 -7.20
CA PHE A 304 -12.73 -9.21 -6.02
C PHE A 304 -11.47 -9.59 -5.23
N LEU A 305 -11.23 -10.89 -5.01
CA LEU A 305 -10.01 -11.34 -4.32
C LEU A 305 -8.74 -11.00 -5.08
N GLU A 306 -8.71 -11.21 -6.40
CA GLU A 306 -7.60 -10.79 -7.27
C GLU A 306 -7.34 -9.29 -7.16
N LEU A 307 -8.40 -8.47 -7.19
CA LEU A 307 -8.29 -7.02 -6.98
C LEU A 307 -7.74 -6.67 -5.59
N SER A 308 -8.20 -7.36 -4.55
CA SER A 308 -7.73 -7.14 -3.17
C SER A 308 -6.25 -7.48 -3.00
N ASN A 309 -5.76 -8.49 -3.70
CA ASN A 309 -4.38 -8.95 -3.62
C ASN A 309 -3.42 -8.21 -4.55
N ARG A 310 -3.93 -7.44 -5.53
CA ARG A 310 -3.10 -6.71 -6.52
C ARG A 310 -2.03 -5.83 -5.87
N TYR A 311 -2.39 -5.03 -4.87
CA TYR A 311 -1.45 -4.19 -4.13
C TYR A 311 -1.38 -4.64 -2.67
N SER A 312 -1.24 -5.95 -2.46
CA SER A 312 -1.39 -6.55 -1.12
C SER A 312 -0.44 -5.95 -0.09
N THR A 313 -0.98 -5.60 1.07
CA THR A 313 -0.18 -5.18 2.23
C THR A 313 0.68 -6.32 2.78
N ALA A 314 0.43 -7.58 2.43
CA ALA A 314 1.27 -8.72 2.80
C ALA A 314 2.70 -8.60 2.21
N LEU A 315 2.87 -7.79 1.16
CA LEU A 315 4.18 -7.39 0.64
C LEU A 315 4.99 -6.54 1.62
N SER A 316 4.46 -6.23 2.80
CA SER A 316 5.22 -5.61 3.88
C SER A 316 5.78 -6.61 4.89
N LEU A 317 5.64 -7.92 4.65
CA LEU A 317 6.10 -8.94 5.59
C LEU A 317 7.64 -9.01 5.62
N PRO A 318 8.28 -8.91 6.81
CA PRO A 318 9.72 -9.08 6.96
C PRO A 318 10.20 -10.49 6.58
N ALA A 319 11.44 -10.61 6.08
CA ALA A 319 12.03 -11.89 5.71
C ALA A 319 12.08 -12.90 6.88
N SER A 320 12.31 -12.40 8.10
CA SER A 320 12.28 -13.20 9.34
C SER A 320 10.94 -13.87 9.62
N LEU A 321 9.83 -13.31 9.10
CA LEU A 321 8.48 -13.84 9.20
C LEU A 321 8.01 -14.54 7.91
N ALA A 322 8.76 -14.42 6.82
CA ALA A 322 8.45 -15.12 5.57
C ALA A 322 8.86 -16.61 5.65
N GLY A 323 9.96 -16.93 6.34
CA GLY A 323 10.43 -18.31 6.51
C GLY A 323 9.72 -19.10 7.63
N ALA A 324 9.25 -18.41 8.68
CA ALA A 324 8.43 -18.99 9.75
C ALA A 324 6.99 -18.51 9.55
N LYS A 325 6.06 -19.41 9.19
CA LYS A 325 4.65 -19.09 8.87
C LYS A 325 4.14 -17.89 9.69
N PRO A 326 3.76 -16.77 9.06
CA PRO A 326 3.37 -15.58 9.80
C PRO A 326 2.17 -15.89 10.69
N GLY A 327 2.05 -15.20 11.83
CA GLY A 327 0.96 -15.45 12.77
C GLY A 327 -0.40 -15.19 12.13
N LEU A 328 -1.40 -15.99 12.50
CA LEU A 328 -2.74 -15.96 11.92
C LEU A 328 -3.38 -14.56 11.98
N PHE A 329 -3.17 -13.84 13.08
CA PHE A 329 -3.69 -12.49 13.25
C PHE A 329 -3.14 -11.52 12.20
N LEU A 330 -1.82 -11.54 11.95
CA LEU A 330 -1.19 -10.65 10.97
C LEU A 330 -1.65 -10.98 9.55
N GLN A 331 -1.78 -12.26 9.21
CA GLN A 331 -2.31 -12.70 7.91
C GLN A 331 -3.75 -12.18 7.69
N LEU A 332 -4.62 -12.35 8.67
CA LEU A 332 -6.00 -11.85 8.63
C LEU A 332 -6.06 -10.32 8.62
N LEU A 333 -5.15 -9.64 9.32
CA LEU A 333 -5.03 -8.18 9.26
C LEU A 333 -4.67 -7.71 7.85
N HIS A 334 -3.75 -8.38 7.16
CA HIS A 334 -3.43 -8.05 5.76
C HIS A 334 -4.64 -8.22 4.84
N LEU A 335 -5.41 -9.30 4.99
CA LEU A 335 -6.68 -9.49 4.29
C LEU A 335 -7.65 -8.32 4.57
N MET A 336 -7.83 -7.94 5.84
CA MET A 336 -8.70 -6.82 6.25
C MET A 336 -8.29 -5.49 5.61
N LEU A 337 -6.98 -5.19 5.60
CA LEU A 337 -6.46 -3.96 5.01
C LEU A 337 -6.65 -3.94 3.49
N ASN A 338 -6.42 -5.07 2.82
CA ASN A 338 -6.63 -5.21 1.39
C ASN A 338 -8.10 -5.03 0.99
N VAL A 339 -9.01 -5.68 1.72
CA VAL A 339 -10.47 -5.55 1.56
C VAL A 339 -10.91 -4.11 1.79
N ALA A 340 -10.46 -3.48 2.88
CA ALA A 340 -10.78 -2.09 3.19
C ALA A 340 -10.28 -1.13 2.10
N ALA A 341 -9.09 -1.35 1.54
CA ALA A 341 -8.56 -0.52 0.46
C ALA A 341 -9.38 -0.62 -0.83
N VAL A 342 -9.76 -1.82 -1.27
CA VAL A 342 -10.58 -2.01 -2.48
C VAL A 342 -11.98 -1.44 -2.29
N ASN A 343 -12.64 -1.76 -1.18
CA ASN A 343 -13.97 -1.22 -0.90
C ASN A 343 -13.94 0.31 -0.77
N ALA A 344 -12.92 0.90 -0.15
CA ALA A 344 -12.77 2.36 -0.05
C ALA A 344 -12.56 3.02 -1.41
N TRP A 345 -11.78 2.39 -2.28
CA TRP A 345 -11.57 2.82 -3.66
C TRP A 345 -12.87 2.80 -4.47
N ILE A 346 -13.68 1.74 -4.33
CA ILE A 346 -14.99 1.65 -4.97
C ILE A 346 -15.93 2.74 -4.45
N LEU A 347 -16.00 2.97 -3.14
CA LEU A 347 -16.82 4.04 -2.56
C LEU A 347 -16.41 5.43 -3.06
N LEU A 348 -15.10 5.68 -3.18
CA LEU A 348 -14.60 6.94 -3.71
C LEU A 348 -15.06 7.17 -5.15
N ARG A 349 -14.98 6.14 -6.01
CA ARG A 349 -15.40 6.24 -7.42
C ARG A 349 -16.91 6.38 -7.60
N LEU A 350 -17.69 5.88 -6.65
CA LEU A 350 -19.15 6.01 -6.64
C LEU A 350 -19.64 7.33 -6.03
N SER A 351 -18.79 8.02 -5.27
CA SER A 351 -19.13 9.30 -4.65
C SER A 351 -19.21 10.40 -5.71
N PRO A 352 -20.29 11.21 -5.74
CA PRO A 352 -20.37 12.38 -6.63
C PRO A 352 -19.26 13.41 -6.42
N THR A 353 -18.71 13.50 -5.21
CA THR A 353 -17.60 14.40 -4.87
C THR A 353 -16.23 13.74 -5.01
N GLY A 354 -16.20 12.43 -5.27
CA GLY A 354 -14.98 11.67 -5.45
C GLY A 354 -14.53 11.62 -6.91
N ASP A 355 -13.30 11.16 -7.12
CA ASP A 355 -12.75 10.96 -8.46
C ASP A 355 -13.17 9.58 -9.02
N ALA A 356 -14.11 9.60 -9.95
CA ALA A 356 -14.62 8.40 -10.63
C ALA A 356 -13.55 7.67 -11.48
N ASN A 357 -12.49 8.38 -11.89
CA ASN A 357 -11.40 7.86 -12.70
C ASN A 357 -10.17 7.49 -11.86
N MET A 358 -10.25 7.61 -10.52
CA MET A 358 -9.16 7.27 -9.62
C MET A 358 -8.70 5.83 -9.86
N GLU A 359 -7.42 5.64 -10.17
CA GLU A 359 -6.81 4.32 -10.28
C GLU A 359 -6.58 3.71 -8.89
N GLN A 360 -6.71 2.38 -8.78
CA GLN A 360 -6.54 1.67 -7.50
C GLN A 360 -5.15 1.94 -6.89
N ARG A 361 -4.12 1.95 -7.74
CA ARG A 361 -2.73 2.21 -7.33
C ARG A 361 -2.58 3.57 -6.67
N ASP A 362 -3.14 4.60 -7.28
CA ASP A 362 -2.99 5.98 -6.84
C ASP A 362 -3.83 6.24 -5.59
N CYS A 363 -5.04 5.66 -5.50
CA CYS A 363 -5.85 5.66 -4.29
C CYS A 363 -5.07 5.10 -3.09
N GLN A 364 -4.47 3.92 -3.23
CA GLN A 364 -3.71 3.29 -2.15
C GLN A 364 -2.40 4.01 -1.83
N ARG A 365 -1.73 4.60 -2.84
CA ARG A 365 -0.55 5.44 -2.64
C ARG A 365 -0.90 6.72 -1.86
N GLN A 366 -1.98 7.41 -2.21
CA GLN A 366 -2.46 8.60 -1.51
C GLN A 366 -2.80 8.26 -0.05
N LEU A 367 -3.50 7.14 0.17
CA LEU A 367 -3.80 6.63 1.52
C LEU A 367 -2.51 6.39 2.33
N GLY A 368 -1.53 5.70 1.76
CA GLY A 368 -0.26 5.42 2.42
C GLY A 368 0.53 6.68 2.81
N LEU A 369 0.58 7.66 1.91
CA LEU A 369 1.21 8.96 2.16
C LEU A 369 0.48 9.75 3.25
N PHE A 370 -0.85 9.77 3.24
CA PHE A 370 -1.62 10.47 4.27
C PHE A 370 -1.44 9.85 5.65
N LEU A 371 -1.51 8.52 5.76
CA LEU A 371 -1.37 7.82 7.02
C LEU A 371 0.02 8.02 7.68
N THR A 372 1.04 8.32 6.88
CA THR A 372 2.39 8.65 7.37
C THR A 372 2.59 10.14 7.66
N GLN A 373 1.75 11.03 7.12
CA GLN A 373 1.93 12.48 7.13
C GLN A 373 2.12 13.05 8.55
N GLN A 374 1.25 12.69 9.49
CA GLN A 374 1.33 13.20 10.87
C GLN A 374 2.62 12.77 11.57
N ARG A 375 3.14 11.57 11.25
CA ARG A 375 4.42 11.09 11.80
C ARG A 375 5.59 11.90 11.27
N LEU A 376 5.60 12.18 9.97
CA LEU A 376 6.61 13.03 9.33
C LEU A 376 6.59 14.44 9.93
N GLN A 377 5.41 15.05 10.09
CA GLN A 377 5.26 16.36 10.72
C GLN A 377 5.84 16.36 12.14
N ARG A 378 5.56 15.35 12.97
CA ARG A 378 6.14 15.26 14.33
C ARG A 378 7.66 15.16 14.31
N ARG A 379 8.24 14.42 13.36
CA ARG A 379 9.70 14.28 13.21
C ARG A 379 10.36 15.56 12.68
N LEU A 380 9.65 16.34 11.87
CA LEU A 380 10.14 17.63 11.36
C LEU A 380 10.29 18.67 12.48
N HIS A 381 9.31 18.72 13.40
CA HIS A 381 9.24 19.71 14.47
C HIS A 381 10.09 19.34 15.70
N ARG A 382 10.26 18.05 16.01
CA ARG A 382 11.06 17.63 17.17
C ARG A 382 12.55 17.64 16.82
N ARG A 383 13.33 18.54 17.43
CA ARG A 383 14.79 18.45 17.41
C ARG A 383 15.22 17.22 18.22
N SER A 384 15.68 16.18 17.53
CA SER A 384 16.21 14.95 18.13
C SER A 384 17.50 14.56 17.41
N THR A 385 18.44 13.97 18.15
CA THR A 385 19.66 13.35 17.60
C THR A 385 19.36 12.28 16.55
N ASN A 386 18.17 11.66 16.61
CA ASN A 386 17.72 10.64 15.65
C ASN A 386 17.10 11.22 14.35
N THR A 387 17.03 12.53 14.20
CA THR A 387 16.49 13.22 13.01
C THR A 387 17.50 14.22 12.50
N SER A 388 18.40 13.76 11.62
CA SER A 388 19.44 14.60 11.01
C SER A 388 18.84 15.70 10.13
N LEU A 389 19.64 16.74 9.83
CA LEU A 389 19.23 17.80 8.90
C LEU A 389 18.83 17.23 7.54
N VAL A 390 19.60 16.29 7.00
CA VAL A 390 19.31 15.61 5.72
C VAL A 390 17.93 14.95 5.75
N MET A 391 17.60 14.24 6.84
CA MET A 391 16.29 13.61 6.99
C MET A 391 15.16 14.65 7.10
N ARG A 392 15.38 15.78 7.78
CA ARG A 392 14.40 16.87 7.87
C ARG A 392 14.15 17.53 6.51
N LEU A 393 15.18 17.69 5.69
CA LEU A 393 15.05 18.19 4.31
C LEU A 393 14.25 17.21 3.44
N GLN A 394 14.53 15.90 3.55
CA GLN A 394 13.73 14.86 2.87
C GLN A 394 12.27 14.89 3.32
N ILE A 395 12.01 15.07 4.61
CA ILE A 395 10.65 15.21 5.13
C ILE A 395 9.94 16.43 4.53
N CYS A 396 10.62 17.58 4.41
CA CYS A 396 10.07 18.77 3.76
C CYS A 396 9.70 18.50 2.30
N GLU A 397 10.57 17.81 1.54
CA GLU A 397 10.31 17.42 0.15
C GLU A 397 9.07 16.53 0.03
N ILE A 398 9.00 15.47 0.85
CA ILE A 398 7.86 14.53 0.87
C ILE A 398 6.56 15.24 1.22
N LEU A 399 6.59 16.18 2.18
CA LEU A 399 5.42 16.95 2.62
C LEU A 399 5.07 18.13 1.69
N GLY A 400 5.90 18.43 0.68
CA GLY A 400 5.75 19.62 -0.16
C GLY A 400 5.90 20.94 0.60
N GLN A 401 6.70 20.96 1.68
CA GLN A 401 6.92 22.14 2.53
C GLN A 401 8.26 22.83 2.22
N SER A 402 8.33 24.16 2.41
CA SER A 402 9.56 24.93 2.21
C SER A 402 10.67 24.52 3.18
N SER A 403 11.88 24.27 2.65
CA SER A 403 13.09 23.95 3.41
C SER A 403 13.88 25.19 3.86
N GLN A 404 13.48 26.41 3.45
CA GLN A 404 14.23 27.65 3.69
C GLN A 404 14.54 27.88 5.17
N ARG A 405 13.54 27.68 6.04
CA ARG A 405 13.70 27.82 7.49
C ARG A 405 14.78 26.88 8.04
N LEU A 406 14.78 25.61 7.60
CA LEU A 406 15.77 24.63 8.04
C LEU A 406 17.18 25.00 7.61
N LEU A 407 17.33 25.48 6.38
CA LEU A 407 18.63 25.91 5.84
C LEU A 407 19.12 27.18 6.54
N SER A 408 18.24 28.12 6.87
CA SER A 408 18.60 29.31 7.63
C SER A 408 19.03 28.97 9.07
N GLU A 409 18.32 28.05 9.74
CA GLU A 409 18.69 27.58 11.08
C GLU A 409 20.08 26.91 11.05
N ALA A 410 20.29 25.99 10.09
CA ALA A 410 21.58 25.32 9.93
C ALA A 410 22.73 26.28 9.56
N SER A 411 22.47 27.29 8.72
CA SER A 411 23.45 28.32 8.38
C SER A 411 23.85 29.16 9.60
N ASN A 412 22.89 29.50 10.45
CA ASN A 412 23.16 30.23 11.69
C ASN A 412 23.94 29.35 12.69
N ASP A 413 23.53 28.09 12.87
CA ASP A 413 24.25 27.14 13.72
C ASP A 413 25.70 26.94 13.23
N ALA A 414 25.91 26.83 11.92
CA ALA A 414 27.25 26.71 11.32
C ALA A 414 28.12 27.95 11.60
N LYS A 415 27.55 29.16 11.54
CA LYS A 415 28.26 30.41 11.90
C LYS A 415 28.67 30.43 13.37
N HIS A 416 27.86 29.85 14.27
CA HIS A 416 28.21 29.71 15.68
C HIS A 416 29.29 28.63 15.91
N SER A 417 29.33 27.57 15.10
CA SER A 417 30.34 26.50 15.21
C SER A 417 31.74 26.85 14.66
N ASN A 418 31.91 28.00 14.01
CA ASN A 418 33.22 28.52 13.59
C ASN A 418 34.18 28.81 14.77
N GLY A 419 33.79 28.55 16.01
CA GLY A 419 34.66 28.58 17.19
C GLY A 419 35.51 27.33 17.44
N ILE A 420 35.34 26.24 16.68
CA ILE A 420 36.10 25.00 16.90
C ILE A 420 36.75 24.54 15.59
N GLY A 421 38.07 24.73 15.47
CA GLY A 421 38.91 24.02 14.51
C GLY A 421 39.54 24.84 13.38
N VAL A 422 39.26 26.13 13.24
CA VAL A 422 40.02 27.02 12.36
C VAL A 422 40.67 28.09 13.21
N ILE A 423 41.99 28.02 13.37
CA ILE A 423 42.76 29.10 14.01
C ILE A 423 42.56 30.34 13.14
N SER A 424 41.85 31.34 13.67
CA SER A 424 41.81 32.68 13.10
C SER A 424 43.24 33.13 12.82
N VAL A 425 43.52 33.69 11.64
CA VAL A 425 44.87 34.21 11.30
C VAL A 425 45.36 35.22 12.34
N ALA A 426 44.45 35.90 13.04
CA ALA A 426 44.79 36.81 14.15
C ALA A 426 45.30 36.09 15.41
N ASN A 427 45.01 34.80 15.58
CA ASN A 427 45.36 33.98 16.74
C ASN A 427 46.44 32.92 16.43
N ALA A 428 46.97 32.90 15.20
CA ALA A 428 48.08 32.03 14.85
C ALA A 428 49.39 32.65 15.36
N MET A 429 50.02 32.04 16.37
CA MET A 429 51.39 32.40 16.75
C MET A 429 52.35 31.91 15.67
N LEU A 430 52.63 32.77 14.69
CA LEU A 430 53.66 32.55 13.70
C LEU A 430 55.04 32.75 14.37
N PRO A 431 56.04 31.90 14.11
CA PRO A 431 57.41 32.12 14.58
C PRO A 431 57.93 33.51 14.18
N GLU A 432 58.76 34.13 15.02
CA GLU A 432 59.36 35.44 14.72
C GLU A 432 60.02 35.44 13.33
N GLY A 433 59.61 36.39 12.48
CA GLY A 433 60.08 36.53 11.11
C GLY A 433 59.19 35.89 10.03
N VAL A 434 58.16 35.11 10.39
CA VAL A 434 57.23 34.51 9.40
C VAL A 434 56.02 35.41 9.20
N THR A 435 55.98 36.14 8.08
CA THR A 435 54.78 36.87 7.64
C THR A 435 54.07 36.10 6.53
N LEU A 436 52.83 35.65 6.80
CA LEU A 436 51.97 35.04 5.79
C LEU A 436 51.38 36.13 4.89
N VAL A 437 52.10 36.47 3.82
CA VAL A 437 51.66 37.47 2.85
C VAL A 437 51.07 36.76 1.62
N SER A 438 49.97 37.30 1.07
CA SER A 438 49.36 36.78 -0.17
C SER A 438 50.38 36.65 -1.31
N ARG A 439 50.33 35.51 -2.00
CA ARG A 439 51.15 35.22 -3.19
C ARG A 439 51.00 36.27 -4.29
N TYR A 440 49.89 36.99 -4.32
CA TYR A 440 49.62 38.05 -5.27
C TYR A 440 49.70 39.41 -4.58
N GLY A 441 50.46 40.33 -5.16
CA GLY A 441 50.54 41.72 -4.74
C GLY A 441 49.38 42.57 -5.26
N ASP A 442 49.04 43.61 -4.52
CA ASP A 442 47.89 44.48 -4.83
C ASP A 442 48.05 45.25 -6.15
N ARG A 443 49.28 45.46 -6.62
CA ARG A 443 49.58 46.14 -7.89
C ARG A 443 50.55 45.33 -8.72
N TYR A 444 50.43 45.44 -10.04
CA TYR A 444 51.43 44.91 -10.96
C TYR A 444 52.76 45.65 -10.78
N ARG A 445 53.84 44.92 -10.55
CA ARG A 445 55.20 45.48 -10.57
C ARG A 445 56.08 44.71 -11.55
N ARG A 446 57.16 45.35 -12.01
CA ARG A 446 58.12 44.71 -12.92
C ARG A 446 58.76 43.52 -12.23
N CYS A 447 58.84 42.39 -12.93
CA CYS A 447 59.57 41.22 -12.47
C CYS A 447 61.06 41.60 -12.33
N LYS A 448 61.68 41.35 -11.17
CA LYS A 448 63.06 41.83 -10.89
C LYS A 448 64.12 41.32 -11.90
N PRO A 449 64.16 40.02 -12.28
CA PRO A 449 65.02 39.54 -13.36
C PRO A 449 64.72 40.21 -14.71
N CYS A 450 63.43 40.35 -15.04
CA CYS A 450 62.96 40.99 -16.26
C CYS A 450 63.24 42.50 -16.32
N ALA A 451 63.48 43.15 -15.19
CA ALA A 451 63.82 44.57 -15.17
C ALA A 451 65.29 44.82 -15.58
N ARG A 452 66.16 43.80 -15.49
CA ARG A 452 67.58 43.90 -15.85
C ARG A 452 67.84 43.62 -17.33
N ASN A 453 67.09 42.69 -17.91
CA ASN A 453 67.11 42.42 -19.35
C ASN A 453 66.01 43.29 -19.99
N LYS A 454 66.16 43.79 -21.22
CA LYS A 454 65.22 44.75 -21.87
C LYS A 454 63.74 44.29 -22.02
N ARG A 455 63.34 43.15 -21.43
CA ARG A 455 62.00 42.57 -21.46
C ARG A 455 61.21 42.98 -20.22
N GLU A 456 60.53 44.13 -20.27
CA GLU A 456 59.82 44.73 -19.13
C GLU A 456 58.51 44.03 -18.70
N ILE A 457 58.55 42.74 -18.35
CA ILE A 457 57.34 41.98 -17.96
C ILE A 457 56.87 42.37 -16.55
N LYS A 458 55.62 42.83 -16.45
CA LYS A 458 54.93 43.12 -15.18
C LYS A 458 54.22 41.89 -14.65
N ALA A 459 54.26 41.67 -13.34
CA ALA A 459 53.61 40.56 -12.67
C ALA A 459 53.01 41.00 -11.33
N ARG A 460 51.90 40.37 -10.94
CA ARG A 460 51.35 40.45 -9.59
C ARG A 460 51.91 39.38 -8.65
N SER A 461 52.40 38.29 -9.19
CA SER A 461 52.89 37.17 -8.40
C SER A 461 54.21 37.49 -7.70
N ARG A 462 54.31 37.12 -6.42
CA ARG A 462 55.47 37.30 -5.55
C ARG A 462 56.06 35.95 -5.16
N CYS A 463 57.38 35.91 -4.96
CA CYS A 463 58.03 34.78 -4.30
C CYS A 463 57.51 34.65 -2.87
N GLN A 464 57.08 33.46 -2.44
CA GLN A 464 56.57 33.24 -1.09
C GLN A 464 57.62 33.47 0.02
N GLN A 465 58.91 33.43 -0.32
CA GLN A 465 60.01 33.57 0.64
C GLN A 465 60.57 35.01 0.68
N CYS A 466 60.98 35.58 -0.45
CA CYS A 466 61.54 36.95 -0.48
C CYS A 466 60.51 38.05 -0.79
N GLN A 467 59.25 37.70 -1.07
CA GLN A 467 58.15 38.63 -1.38
C GLN A 467 58.38 39.56 -2.58
N VAL A 468 59.42 39.33 -3.39
CA VAL A 468 59.69 40.15 -4.57
C VAL A 468 58.86 39.68 -5.76
N HIS A 469 58.35 40.62 -6.57
CA HIS A 469 57.54 40.34 -7.75
C HIS A 469 58.34 39.60 -8.83
N ARG A 470 57.73 38.56 -9.40
CA ARG A 470 58.30 37.69 -10.44
C ARG A 470 57.19 37.27 -11.42
N CYS A 471 57.47 37.21 -12.72
CA CYS A 471 56.54 36.71 -13.72
C CYS A 471 56.50 35.17 -13.73
N GLY A 472 55.54 34.58 -14.46
CA GLY A 472 55.35 33.12 -14.52
C GLY A 472 56.60 32.35 -14.95
N ASN A 473 57.45 32.94 -15.80
CA ASN A 473 58.70 32.30 -16.24
C ASN A 473 59.80 32.30 -15.15
N HIS A 474 59.70 33.19 -14.15
CA HIS A 474 60.69 33.33 -13.08
C HIS A 474 60.15 32.91 -11.71
N LEU A 475 58.96 32.30 -11.66
CA LEU A 475 58.30 31.88 -10.41
C LEU A 475 57.31 30.74 -10.62
N ILE A 476 57.60 29.58 -10.01
CA ILE A 476 56.66 28.46 -9.89
C ILE A 476 55.92 28.52 -8.55
N SER A 477 56.61 28.83 -7.44
CA SER A 477 56.06 29.07 -6.09
C SER A 477 57.04 29.90 -5.23
N ARG A 478 58.34 29.59 -5.36
CA ARG A 478 59.49 30.39 -4.92
C ARG A 478 60.37 30.75 -6.12
N CYS A 479 61.11 31.85 -6.05
CA CYS A 479 62.04 32.22 -7.11
C CYS A 479 63.33 31.41 -7.02
N TYR A 480 64.07 31.28 -8.13
CA TYR A 480 65.30 30.48 -8.21
C TYR A 480 66.33 30.89 -7.14
N GLU A 481 66.51 32.19 -6.89
CA GLU A 481 67.37 32.71 -5.80
C GLU A 481 66.98 32.13 -4.42
N CYS A 482 65.68 32.05 -4.10
CA CYS A 482 65.21 31.49 -2.82
C CYS A 482 65.23 29.96 -2.79
N MET A 483 65.35 29.31 -3.96
CA MET A 483 65.55 27.86 -4.06
C MET A 483 67.05 27.49 -4.11
N GLY A 484 67.95 28.48 -4.08
CA GLY A 484 69.39 28.25 -4.18
C GLY A 484 69.87 27.81 -5.57
N LEU A 485 69.08 28.07 -6.63
CA LEU A 485 69.41 27.71 -8.00
C LEU A 485 70.11 28.87 -8.70
N GLU A 486 71.33 28.62 -9.21
CA GLU A 486 72.06 29.57 -10.04
C GLU A 486 71.49 29.60 -11.47
N THR A 487 71.64 30.73 -12.17
CA THR A 487 71.15 30.88 -13.56
C THR A 487 71.76 29.87 -14.53
N SER A 488 72.97 29.37 -14.23
CA SER A 488 73.68 28.34 -14.99
C SER A 488 73.05 26.95 -14.90
N GLN A 489 72.21 26.70 -13.88
CA GLN A 489 71.61 25.40 -13.59
C GLN A 489 70.18 25.28 -14.15
N LEU A 490 69.67 26.32 -14.82
CA LEU A 490 68.33 26.33 -15.38
C LEU A 490 68.32 25.68 -16.79
N PRO A 491 67.38 24.77 -17.08
CA PRO A 491 67.24 24.19 -18.41
C PRO A 491 67.02 25.31 -19.45
N GLY A 492 67.78 25.28 -20.56
CA GLY A 492 67.87 26.34 -21.58
C GLY A 492 66.58 26.72 -22.33
N GLY A 493 65.42 26.23 -21.89
CA GLY A 493 64.10 26.59 -22.41
C GLY A 493 63.39 27.71 -21.65
N ASN A 494 63.76 28.01 -20.39
CA ASN A 494 63.00 28.97 -19.55
C ASN A 494 63.52 30.41 -19.59
N ILE A 495 64.73 30.62 -20.12
CA ILE A 495 65.32 31.95 -20.37
C ILE A 495 65.96 31.90 -21.74
N LYS A 496 65.19 32.13 -22.82
CA LYS A 496 65.77 32.37 -24.14
C LYS A 496 66.38 33.77 -24.17
N ASP A 497 67.70 33.87 -24.23
CA ASP A 497 68.42 35.08 -24.60
C ASP A 497 68.18 35.38 -26.08
N ILE A 498 67.29 36.35 -26.35
CA ILE A 498 67.31 37.24 -27.53
C ILE A 498 66.80 38.61 -27.08
#